data_AF-A0A0V0WTT2-F1
#
_entry.id   AF-A0A0V0WTT2-F1
#
_cell.length_a   1.000
_cell.length_b   1.000
_cell.length_c   1.000
_cell.angle_alpha   90.00
_cell.angle_beta   90.00
_cell.angle_gamma   90.00
#
_symmetry.space_group_name_H-M   'P 1'
#
loop_
_entity.id
_entity.type
_entity.pdbx_description
1 polymer ?
#
loop_
_entity_poly.entity_id
_entity_poly.type
_entity_poly.pdbx_seq_one_letter_code
_entity_poly.pdbx_strand_id
1 'polypeptide(L)'
;MPKNVIVTGFGSFSCYDENPSWQSVLRLSEFKLENVDLQIHCIPVIYKEADKFVDRVWETADPDLMMHVGVSGLLKESIAIEEQAHNFGYCEKDILGHVPVDNCVSANYSSVLKTECPVESIVNSLNACYFDSNLKFHVSRDPGRYLCGYTYFKSLIHNTQKTIFVHVPPFSRFVSDETVANALRSIILSSAFY
;
A
#
# COMPACT_ATOMS: atom_id res chain seq x y z
N MET A 1 20.93 -6.64 -11.57
CA MET A 1 19.74 -6.28 -12.34
C MET A 1 18.97 -5.24 -11.52
N PRO A 2 18.28 -4.26 -12.14
CA PRO A 2 17.44 -3.35 -11.37
C PRO A 2 16.36 -4.14 -10.63
N LYS A 3 16.01 -3.70 -9.43
CA LYS A 3 14.96 -4.28 -8.60
C LYS A 3 13.60 -3.98 -9.23
N ASN A 4 12.80 -5.01 -9.53
CA ASN A 4 11.45 -4.83 -10.06
C ASN A 4 10.50 -4.43 -8.91
N VAL A 5 9.95 -3.23 -8.95
CA VAL A 5 9.09 -2.70 -7.90
C VAL A 5 7.74 -2.34 -8.50
N ILE A 6 6.68 -2.94 -7.97
CA ILE A 6 5.30 -2.61 -8.34
C ILE A 6 4.68 -1.80 -7.21
N VAL A 7 4.15 -0.63 -7.55
CA VAL A 7 3.46 0.26 -6.62
C VAL A 7 2.03 0.48 -7.08
N THR A 8 1.08 0.37 -6.16
CA THR A 8 -0.33 0.56 -6.50
C THR A 8 -0.95 1.69 -5.70
N GLY A 9 -1.82 2.46 -6.33
CA GLY A 9 -2.79 3.33 -5.64
C GLY A 9 -4.22 2.87 -5.94
N PHE A 10 -5.19 3.46 -5.25
CA PHE A 10 -6.60 3.18 -5.51
C PHE A 10 -7.27 4.28 -6.32
N GLY A 11 -8.21 3.89 -7.18
CA GLY A 11 -9.05 4.84 -7.92
C GLY A 11 -9.98 5.65 -7.00
N SER A 12 -10.77 6.53 -7.62
CA SER A 12 -11.75 7.38 -6.94
C SER A 12 -12.82 6.55 -6.21
N PHE A 13 -13.22 6.98 -5.02
CA PHE A 13 -14.31 6.38 -4.25
C PHE A 13 -14.86 7.35 -3.20
N SER A 14 -16.14 7.19 -2.85
CA SER A 14 -16.81 8.00 -1.82
C SER A 14 -16.64 9.51 -2.08
N CYS A 15 -16.03 10.26 -1.15
CA CYS A 15 -15.77 11.69 -1.25
C CYS A 15 -14.44 12.06 -1.95
N TYR A 16 -13.68 11.08 -2.46
CA TYR A 16 -12.43 11.31 -3.15
C TYR A 16 -12.62 11.22 -4.66
N ASP A 17 -12.94 12.36 -5.29
CA ASP A 17 -12.92 12.48 -6.76
C ASP A 17 -11.51 12.22 -7.31
N GLU A 18 -10.49 12.65 -6.56
CA GLU A 18 -9.08 12.29 -6.75
C GLU A 18 -8.55 11.63 -5.47
N ASN A 19 -8.18 10.36 -5.56
CA ASN A 19 -7.70 9.59 -4.41
C ASN A 19 -6.22 9.96 -4.11
N PRO A 20 -5.89 10.44 -2.89
CA PRO A 20 -4.53 10.83 -2.53
C PRO A 20 -3.49 9.72 -2.73
N SER A 21 -3.89 8.45 -2.55
CA SER A 21 -2.98 7.32 -2.81
C SER A 21 -2.56 7.25 -4.28
N TRP A 22 -3.51 7.31 -5.21
CA TRP A 22 -3.19 7.26 -6.64
C TRP A 22 -2.44 8.49 -7.12
N GLN A 23 -2.81 9.70 -6.68
CA GLN A 23 -2.10 10.91 -7.04
C GLN A 23 -0.63 10.89 -6.58
N SER A 24 -0.37 10.38 -5.37
CA SER A 24 1.00 10.24 -4.84
C SER A 24 1.80 9.19 -5.61
N VAL A 25 1.18 8.08 -6.02
CA VAL A 25 1.81 7.03 -6.83
C VAL A 25 2.08 7.52 -8.26
N LEU A 26 1.17 8.29 -8.84
CA LEU A 26 1.38 8.93 -10.13
C LEU A 26 2.56 9.90 -10.07
N ARG A 27 2.61 10.76 -9.04
CA ARG A 27 3.74 11.66 -8.81
C ARG A 27 5.06 10.91 -8.62
N LEU A 28 5.06 9.81 -7.86
CA LEU A 28 6.24 8.95 -7.67
C LEU A 28 6.82 8.45 -8.99
N SER A 29 5.99 8.17 -10.01
CA SER A 29 6.47 7.70 -11.32
C SER A 29 7.26 8.73 -12.10
N GLU A 30 7.19 10.00 -11.72
CA GLU A 30 8.01 11.07 -12.30
C GLU A 30 9.45 11.06 -11.75
N PHE A 31 9.70 10.35 -10.65
CA PHE A 31 11.00 10.31 -10.00
C PHE A 31 11.90 9.22 -10.61
N LYS A 32 13.18 9.57 -10.83
CA LYS A 32 14.19 8.58 -11.16
C LYS A 32 14.64 7.85 -9.89
N LEU A 33 14.46 6.53 -9.89
CA LEU A 33 14.91 5.64 -8.83
C LEU A 33 16.09 4.82 -9.37
N GLU A 34 17.30 5.05 -8.84
CA GLU A 34 18.48 4.30 -9.27
C GLU A 34 18.34 2.82 -8.93
N ASN A 35 18.70 1.95 -9.87
CA ASN A 35 18.63 0.49 -9.74
C ASN A 35 17.23 -0.05 -9.41
N VAL A 36 16.17 0.67 -9.76
CA VAL A 36 14.77 0.24 -9.61
C VAL A 36 14.05 0.35 -10.95
N ASP A 37 13.39 -0.72 -11.36
CA ASP A 37 12.40 -0.71 -12.43
C ASP A 37 11.02 -0.56 -11.81
N LEU A 38 10.46 0.65 -11.88
CA LEU A 38 9.21 1.02 -11.20
C LEU A 38 8.02 0.88 -12.15
N GLN A 39 7.05 0.06 -11.76
CA GLN A 39 5.75 -0.03 -12.43
C GLN A 39 4.64 0.45 -11.49
N ILE A 40 3.74 1.29 -12.00
CA ILE A 40 2.62 1.82 -11.21
C ILE A 40 1.27 1.35 -11.76
N HIS A 41 0.34 1.03 -10.85
CA HIS A 41 -1.01 0.61 -11.23
C HIS A 41 -2.09 1.24 -10.34
N CYS A 42 -3.20 1.59 -10.97
CA CYS A 42 -4.40 2.05 -10.27
C CYS A 42 -5.37 0.87 -10.13
N ILE A 43 -5.68 0.50 -8.88
CA ILE A 43 -6.66 -0.56 -8.58
C ILE A 43 -8.03 0.10 -8.38
N PRO A 44 -9.07 -0.28 -9.15
CA PRO A 44 -10.43 0.13 -8.87
C PRO A 44 -10.86 -0.32 -7.46
N VAL A 45 -11.69 0.47 -6.78
CA VAL A 45 -12.18 0.12 -5.44
C VAL A 45 -13.30 -0.92 -5.54
N ILE A 46 -12.95 -2.10 -6.06
CA ILE A 46 -13.82 -3.25 -6.39
C ILE A 46 -13.07 -4.53 -6.01
N TYR A 47 -13.65 -5.36 -5.13
CA TYR A 47 -12.97 -6.55 -4.59
C TYR A 47 -12.52 -7.52 -5.69
N LYS A 48 -13.42 -7.80 -6.65
CA LYS A 48 -13.15 -8.72 -7.77
C LYS A 48 -12.02 -8.23 -8.69
N GLU A 49 -11.87 -6.92 -8.86
CA GLU A 49 -10.80 -6.38 -9.71
C GLU A 49 -9.47 -6.34 -8.94
N ALA A 50 -9.49 -6.10 -7.63
CA ALA A 50 -8.32 -6.26 -6.78
C ALA A 50 -7.79 -7.70 -6.81
N ASP A 51 -8.66 -8.71 -6.70
CA ASP A 51 -8.28 -10.13 -6.79
C ASP A 51 -7.56 -10.44 -8.11
N LYS A 52 -8.23 -10.14 -9.24
CA LYS A 52 -7.68 -10.41 -10.57
C LYS A 52 -6.35 -9.70 -10.80
N PHE A 53 -6.24 -8.46 -10.32
CA PHE A 53 -5.03 -7.68 -10.48
C PHE A 53 -3.88 -8.30 -9.69
N VAL A 54 -4.09 -8.59 -8.40
CA VAL A 54 -3.05 -9.16 -7.53
C VAL A 54 -2.60 -10.52 -8.05
N ASP A 55 -3.53 -11.42 -8.37
CA ASP A 55 -3.20 -12.75 -8.89
C ASP A 55 -2.38 -12.64 -10.18
N ARG A 56 -2.80 -11.81 -11.14
CA ARG A 56 -2.07 -11.61 -12.39
C ARG A 56 -0.66 -11.08 -12.15
N VAL A 57 -0.47 -10.10 -11.27
CA VAL A 57 0.85 -9.51 -11.00
C VAL A 57 1.81 -10.57 -10.47
N TRP A 58 1.38 -11.37 -9.48
CA TRP A 58 2.24 -12.42 -8.93
C TRP A 58 2.51 -13.56 -9.91
N GLU A 59 1.55 -13.90 -10.76
CA GLU A 59 1.73 -14.93 -11.81
C GLU A 59 2.66 -14.49 -12.96
N THR A 60 2.67 -13.19 -13.29
CA THR A 60 3.33 -12.71 -14.52
C THR A 60 4.59 -11.88 -14.30
N ALA A 61 4.70 -11.17 -13.17
CA ALA A 61 5.79 -10.24 -12.91
C ALA A 61 6.70 -10.65 -11.74
N ASP A 62 6.22 -11.41 -10.75
CA ASP A 62 6.92 -11.78 -9.50
C ASP A 62 7.86 -10.66 -8.99
N PRO A 63 7.30 -9.49 -8.61
CA PRO A 63 8.12 -8.32 -8.29
C PRO A 63 9.04 -8.59 -7.11
N ASP A 64 10.16 -7.88 -7.03
CA ASP A 64 11.06 -7.90 -5.87
C ASP A 64 10.49 -7.09 -4.69
N LEU A 65 9.55 -6.19 -4.96
CA LEU A 65 8.76 -5.48 -3.96
C LEU A 65 7.38 -5.10 -4.53
N MET A 66 6.33 -5.50 -3.83
CA MET A 66 4.94 -5.09 -4.03
C MET A 66 4.56 -4.11 -2.92
N MET A 67 4.37 -2.83 -3.26
CA MET A 67 3.94 -1.79 -2.32
C MET A 67 2.56 -1.27 -2.68
N HIS A 68 1.58 -1.61 -1.87
CA HIS A 68 0.24 -1.05 -1.99
C HIS A 68 0.12 0.25 -1.20
N VAL A 69 -0.52 1.25 -1.77
CA VAL A 69 -0.74 2.56 -1.14
C VAL A 69 -2.24 2.83 -1.06
N GLY A 70 -2.72 3.14 0.14
CA GLY A 70 -4.13 3.51 0.40
C GLY A 70 -4.23 4.82 1.14
N VAL A 71 -5.32 5.56 0.95
CA VAL A 71 -5.59 6.77 1.76
C VAL A 71 -6.29 6.35 3.05
N SER A 72 -5.90 6.96 4.18
CA SER A 72 -6.62 6.83 5.45
C SER A 72 -7.00 8.21 5.98
N GLY A 73 -8.31 8.49 6.08
CA GLY A 73 -8.82 9.74 6.62
C GLY A 73 -8.52 9.97 8.12
N LEU A 74 -8.00 8.95 8.82
CA LEU A 74 -7.57 9.05 10.21
C LEU A 74 -6.17 9.68 10.33
N LEU A 75 -5.38 9.62 9.27
CA LEU A 75 -4.04 10.18 9.23
C LEU A 75 -4.10 11.67 8.88
N LYS A 76 -3.14 12.45 9.38
CA LYS A 76 -3.01 13.89 9.11
C LYS A 76 -1.64 14.22 8.52
N GLU A 77 -0.62 14.25 9.36
CA GLU A 77 0.78 14.53 8.99
C GLU A 77 1.63 13.29 9.30
N SER A 78 1.09 12.12 8.97
CA SER A 78 1.76 10.84 9.22
C SER A 78 1.45 9.81 8.15
N ILE A 79 2.41 8.92 7.92
CA ILE A 79 2.31 7.75 7.05
C ILE A 79 2.40 6.52 7.94
N ALA A 80 1.50 5.57 7.72
CA ALA A 80 1.48 4.29 8.41
C ALA A 80 1.99 3.19 7.48
N ILE A 81 2.96 2.40 7.93
CA ILE A 81 3.39 1.18 7.23
C ILE A 81 2.81 -0.02 7.98
N GLU A 82 2.03 -0.83 7.28
CA GLU A 82 1.23 -1.90 7.87
C GLU A 82 2.07 -3.18 8.04
N GLU A 83 2.17 -3.67 9.27
CA GLU A 83 2.90 -4.91 9.59
C GLU A 83 2.06 -6.17 9.34
N GLN A 84 0.73 -6.04 9.30
CA GLN A 84 -0.17 -7.18 9.18
C GLN A 84 -1.50 -6.83 8.50
N ALA A 85 -2.20 -7.85 8.02
CA ALA A 85 -3.55 -7.75 7.49
C ALA A 85 -4.44 -8.87 8.04
N HIS A 86 -5.76 -8.71 7.92
CA HIS A 86 -6.75 -9.64 8.47
C HIS A 86 -7.56 -10.32 7.37
N ASN A 87 -7.87 -11.60 7.53
CA ASN A 87 -8.61 -12.37 6.53
C ASN A 87 -10.12 -12.09 6.56
N PHE A 88 -10.68 -11.72 7.73
CA PHE A 88 -12.13 -11.63 7.95
C PHE A 88 -12.59 -10.24 8.34
N GLY A 89 -13.87 -9.96 8.07
CA GLY A 89 -14.58 -8.76 8.54
C GLY A 89 -14.95 -7.78 7.42
N TYR A 90 -14.80 -8.19 6.16
CA TYR A 90 -15.06 -7.35 4.99
C TYR A 90 -16.56 -7.25 4.68
N CYS A 91 -17.28 -6.51 5.52
CA CYS A 91 -18.73 -6.31 5.39
C CYS A 91 -19.10 -5.01 4.65
N GLU A 92 -18.11 -4.15 4.36
CA GLU A 92 -18.32 -2.89 3.66
C GLU A 92 -18.37 -3.13 2.15
N LYS A 93 -19.42 -2.58 1.52
CA LYS A 93 -19.68 -2.73 0.09
C LYS A 93 -18.69 -1.90 -0.73
N ASP A 94 -18.17 -2.50 -1.79
CA ASP A 94 -17.39 -1.80 -2.80
C ASP A 94 -18.25 -0.83 -3.63
N ILE A 95 -17.63 -0.12 -4.59
CA ILE A 95 -18.34 0.88 -5.41
C ILE A 95 -19.43 0.28 -6.31
N LEU A 96 -19.47 -1.05 -6.48
CA LEU A 96 -20.53 -1.76 -7.20
C LEU A 96 -21.58 -2.38 -6.25
N GLY A 97 -21.48 -2.12 -4.95
CA GLY A 97 -22.43 -2.61 -3.95
C GLY A 97 -22.16 -4.04 -3.47
N HIS A 98 -20.99 -4.60 -3.77
CA HIS A 98 -20.63 -5.99 -3.43
C HIS A 98 -19.71 -6.09 -2.23
N VAL A 99 -19.78 -7.23 -1.54
CA VAL A 99 -18.82 -7.65 -0.50
C VAL A 99 -18.16 -8.96 -0.93
N PRO A 100 -16.97 -9.31 -0.40
CA PRO A 100 -16.38 -10.61 -0.63
C PRO A 100 -17.28 -11.75 -0.13
N VAL A 101 -17.16 -12.92 -0.76
CA VAL A 101 -17.83 -14.13 -0.28
C VAL A 101 -17.39 -14.42 1.16
N ASP A 102 -18.36 -14.76 2.02
CA ASP A 102 -18.16 -15.00 3.45
C ASP A 102 -17.48 -13.85 4.22
N ASN A 103 -17.47 -12.63 3.66
CA ASN A 103 -16.79 -11.45 4.19
C ASN A 103 -15.30 -11.72 4.51
N CYS A 104 -14.65 -12.58 3.71
CA CYS A 104 -13.24 -12.96 3.87
C CYS A 104 -12.45 -12.87 2.55
N VAL A 105 -11.12 -12.84 2.66
CA VAL A 105 -10.23 -12.81 1.48
C VAL A 105 -10.03 -14.23 0.93
N SER A 106 -9.80 -15.20 1.80
CA SER A 106 -9.65 -16.60 1.41
C SER A 106 -10.11 -17.55 2.50
N ALA A 107 -10.97 -18.50 2.16
CA ALA A 107 -11.47 -19.52 3.09
C ALA A 107 -10.36 -20.45 3.65
N ASN A 108 -9.20 -20.49 2.99
CA ASN A 108 -8.09 -21.39 3.35
C ASN A 108 -7.12 -20.81 4.39
N TYR A 109 -7.29 -19.53 4.76
CA TYR A 109 -6.34 -18.84 5.63
C TYR A 109 -6.91 -18.58 7.02
N SER A 110 -6.02 -18.58 8.01
CA SER A 110 -6.32 -18.15 9.37
C SER A 110 -6.58 -16.64 9.43
N SER A 111 -6.76 -16.08 10.62
CA SER A 111 -7.28 -14.72 10.75
C SER A 111 -6.32 -13.60 10.35
N VAL A 112 -4.99 -13.79 10.42
CA VAL A 112 -4.00 -12.71 10.24
C VAL A 112 -2.78 -13.22 9.49
N LEU A 113 -2.28 -12.41 8.56
CA LEU A 113 -0.96 -12.57 7.94
C LEU A 113 -0.10 -11.35 8.25
N LYS A 114 1.20 -11.59 8.45
CA LYS A 114 2.20 -10.54 8.67
C LYS A 114 3.16 -10.48 7.51
N THR A 115 3.63 -9.28 7.18
CA THR A 115 4.79 -9.15 6.29
C THR A 115 6.05 -9.60 7.02
N GLU A 116 6.96 -10.23 6.28
CA GLU A 116 8.33 -10.52 6.72
C GLU A 116 9.28 -9.38 6.37
N CYS A 117 8.83 -8.35 5.64
CA CYS A 117 9.58 -7.13 5.46
C CYS A 117 9.81 -6.44 6.83
N PRO A 118 10.98 -5.85 7.08
CA PRO A 118 11.33 -5.29 8.38
C PRO A 118 10.72 -3.89 8.59
N VAL A 119 9.39 -3.84 8.75
CA VAL A 119 8.61 -2.61 8.86
C VAL A 119 9.09 -1.69 9.98
N GLU A 120 9.38 -2.24 11.17
CA GLU A 120 9.91 -1.46 12.29
C GLU A 120 11.25 -0.79 11.94
N SER A 121 12.16 -1.53 11.29
CA SER A 121 13.46 -0.99 10.86
C SER A 121 13.28 0.09 9.79
N ILE A 122 12.40 -0.12 8.81
CA ILE A 122 12.08 0.87 7.78
C ILE A 122 11.58 2.16 8.42
N VAL A 123 10.59 2.08 9.32
CA VAL A 123 10.01 3.24 10.01
C VAL A 123 11.06 4.00 10.83
N ASN A 124 11.89 3.27 11.59
CA ASN A 124 12.95 3.88 12.40
C ASN A 124 13.98 4.61 11.55
N SER A 125 14.46 3.98 10.47
CA SER A 125 15.40 4.60 9.53
C SER A 125 14.80 5.83 8.85
N LEU A 126 13.54 5.78 8.43
CA LEU A 126 12.88 6.93 7.81
C LEU A 126 12.75 8.09 8.79
N ASN A 127 12.29 7.87 10.02
CA ASN A 127 12.19 8.94 11.01
C ASN A 127 13.56 9.52 11.41
N ALA A 128 14.64 8.75 11.27
CA ALA A 128 16.00 9.20 11.54
C ALA A 128 16.66 9.97 10.38
N CYS A 129 16.12 9.90 9.16
CA CYS A 129 16.74 10.49 7.96
C CYS A 129 15.83 11.50 7.24
N TYR A 130 14.52 11.44 7.46
CA TYR A 130 13.52 12.22 6.73
C TYR A 130 13.21 13.53 7.47
N PHE A 131 14.13 14.51 7.38
CA PHE A 131 14.07 15.74 8.17
C PHE A 131 13.31 16.91 7.52
N ASP A 132 13.18 16.92 6.19
CA ASP A 132 12.67 18.07 5.44
C ASP A 132 11.14 18.09 5.28
N SER A 133 10.42 17.17 5.94
CA SER A 133 8.96 17.17 5.94
C SER A 133 8.39 17.01 7.34
N ASN A 134 7.20 17.54 7.57
CA ASN A 134 6.44 17.30 8.80
C ASN A 134 5.82 15.90 8.87
N LEU A 135 6.01 15.05 7.84
CA LEU A 135 5.45 13.70 7.83
C LEU A 135 6.25 12.76 8.75
N LYS A 136 5.53 12.15 9.69
CA LYS A 136 6.08 11.10 10.57
C LYS A 136 5.68 9.72 10.08
N PHE A 137 6.60 8.76 10.16
CA PHE A 137 6.32 7.37 9.87
C PHE A 137 5.98 6.63 11.17
N HIS A 138 5.05 5.69 11.09
CA HIS A 138 4.75 4.79 12.21
C HIS A 138 4.34 3.42 11.70
N VAL A 139 4.54 2.41 12.54
CA VAL A 139 4.04 1.06 12.29
C VAL A 139 2.55 1.03 12.61
N SER A 140 1.76 0.45 11.72
CA SER A 140 0.35 0.12 11.96
C SER A 140 0.14 -1.38 11.88
N ARG A 141 -0.87 -1.87 12.60
CA ARG A 141 -1.23 -3.29 12.68
C ARG A 141 -2.69 -3.54 12.29
N ASP A 142 -3.37 -2.53 11.79
CA ASP A 142 -4.75 -2.64 11.35
C ASP A 142 -4.99 -1.79 10.08
N PRO A 143 -4.89 -2.40 8.90
CA PRO A 143 -5.16 -1.73 7.63
C PRO A 143 -6.67 -1.56 7.37
N GLY A 144 -7.53 -1.87 8.34
CA GLY A 144 -8.98 -1.84 8.22
C GLY A 144 -9.59 -3.10 7.63
N ARG A 145 -10.89 -3.03 7.29
CA ARG A 145 -11.70 -4.13 6.72
C ARG A 145 -12.44 -3.71 5.45
N TYR A 146 -11.74 -2.96 4.60
CA TYR A 146 -12.18 -2.58 3.27
C TYR A 146 -11.12 -2.95 2.22
N LEU A 147 -11.11 -2.31 1.04
CA LEU A 147 -10.22 -2.68 -0.06
C LEU A 147 -8.72 -2.58 0.27
N CYS A 148 -8.31 -1.68 1.17
CA CYS A 148 -6.92 -1.58 1.63
C CYS A 148 -6.45 -2.89 2.27
N GLY A 149 -7.09 -3.28 3.38
CA GLY A 149 -6.79 -4.53 4.08
C GLY A 149 -6.98 -5.77 3.20
N TYR A 150 -8.02 -5.77 2.35
CA TYR A 150 -8.32 -6.89 1.46
C TYR A 150 -7.19 -7.13 0.45
N THR A 151 -6.81 -6.07 -0.27
CA THR A 151 -5.74 -6.12 -1.28
C THR A 151 -4.40 -6.48 -0.62
N TYR A 152 -4.14 -5.93 0.56
CA TYR A 152 -2.92 -6.26 1.30
C TYR A 152 -2.86 -7.75 1.67
N PHE A 153 -3.92 -8.27 2.29
CA PHE A 153 -4.00 -9.68 2.68
C PHE A 153 -3.86 -10.60 1.47
N LYS A 154 -4.52 -10.24 0.35
CA LYS A 154 -4.46 -10.98 -0.91
C LYS A 154 -3.03 -11.05 -1.45
N SER A 155 -2.24 -9.97 -1.37
CA SER A 155 -0.82 -10.01 -1.77
C SER A 155 0.07 -10.75 -0.77
N LEU A 156 -0.21 -10.68 0.54
CA LEU A 156 0.51 -11.45 1.56
C LEU A 156 0.33 -12.97 1.38
N ILE A 157 -0.80 -13.43 0.87
CA ILE A 157 -1.03 -14.84 0.49
C ILE A 157 0.02 -15.31 -0.52
N HIS A 158 0.39 -14.45 -1.46
CA HIS A 158 1.37 -14.77 -2.52
C HIS A 158 2.79 -14.69 -2.00
N ASN A 159 3.15 -13.61 -1.30
CA ASN A 159 4.50 -13.46 -0.78
C ASN A 159 4.60 -12.46 0.40
N THR A 160 4.86 -12.98 1.59
CA THR A 160 5.06 -12.20 2.82
C THR A 160 6.39 -11.45 2.85
N GLN A 161 7.42 -11.91 2.14
CA GLN A 161 8.76 -11.31 2.16
C GLN A 161 8.91 -10.11 1.21
N LYS A 162 7.97 -9.98 0.27
CA LYS A 162 8.03 -8.97 -0.80
C LYS A 162 6.85 -8.00 -0.78
N THR A 163 5.93 -8.09 0.16
CA THR A 163 4.70 -7.28 0.19
C THR A 163 4.67 -6.33 1.39
N ILE A 164 4.38 -5.05 1.13
CA ILE A 164 4.03 -4.07 2.16
C ILE A 164 2.77 -3.28 1.76
N PHE A 165 2.12 -2.69 2.76
CA PHE A 165 1.04 -1.73 2.56
C PHE A 165 1.35 -0.44 3.32
N VAL A 166 1.07 0.70 2.67
CA VAL A 166 1.34 2.03 3.20
C VAL A 166 0.04 2.85 3.17
N HIS A 167 -0.44 3.25 4.34
CA HIS A 167 -1.49 4.26 4.43
C HIS A 167 -0.90 5.67 4.44
N VAL A 168 -1.42 6.51 3.55
CA VAL A 168 -1.05 7.93 3.41
C VAL A 168 -2.21 8.81 3.87
N PRO A 169 -1.94 10.03 4.38
CA PRO A 169 -2.99 10.93 4.80
C PRO A 169 -3.68 11.60 3.60
N PRO A 170 -4.85 12.22 3.81
CA PRO A 170 -5.43 13.13 2.83
C PRO A 170 -4.52 14.33 2.61
N PHE A 171 -4.59 14.92 1.42
CA PHE A 171 -3.85 16.14 1.14
C PHE A 171 -4.36 17.33 1.95
N SER A 172 -3.44 18.21 2.30
CA SER A 172 -3.70 19.43 3.08
C SER A 172 -2.72 20.52 2.70
N ARG A 173 -2.80 21.70 3.34
CA ARG A 173 -1.81 22.76 3.16
C ARG A 173 -0.37 22.36 3.52
N PHE A 174 -0.19 21.26 4.25
CA PHE A 174 1.11 20.77 4.72
C PHE A 174 1.53 19.44 4.10
N VAL A 175 0.61 18.77 3.39
CA VAL A 175 0.86 17.47 2.79
C VAL A 175 0.35 17.49 1.35
N SER A 176 1.30 17.51 0.40
CA SER A 176 1.02 17.41 -1.03
C SER A 176 1.29 15.99 -1.56
N ASP A 177 0.84 15.75 -2.79
CA ASP A 177 1.21 14.58 -3.59
C ASP A 177 2.73 14.42 -3.70
N GLU A 178 3.46 15.52 -3.90
CA GLU A 178 4.93 15.51 -3.98
C GLU A 178 5.58 15.12 -2.65
N THR A 179 5.09 15.63 -1.52
CA THR A 179 5.62 15.25 -0.21
C THR A 179 5.40 13.76 0.07
N VAL A 180 4.20 13.24 -0.23
CA VAL A 180 3.90 11.81 -0.06
C VAL A 180 4.70 10.96 -1.05
N ALA A 181 4.84 11.37 -2.31
CA ALA A 181 5.65 10.66 -3.31
C ALA A 181 7.11 10.55 -2.88
N ASN A 182 7.69 11.60 -2.28
CA ASN A 182 9.05 11.56 -1.76
C ASN A 182 9.18 10.59 -0.58
N ALA A 183 8.16 10.50 0.27
CA ALA A 183 8.11 9.51 1.33
C ALA A 183 8.03 8.07 0.78
N LEU A 184 7.17 7.82 -0.21
CA LEU A 184 7.07 6.51 -0.89
C LEU A 184 8.39 6.12 -1.56
N ARG A 185 9.06 7.06 -2.23
CA ARG A 185 10.41 6.88 -2.79
C ARG A 185 11.40 6.47 -1.70
N SER A 186 11.35 7.12 -0.55
CA SER A 186 12.26 6.83 0.58
C SER A 186 12.00 5.45 1.17
N ILE A 187 10.75 4.99 1.20
CA ILE A 187 10.39 3.62 1.57
C ILE A 187 11.03 2.63 0.59
N ILE A 188 10.82 2.78 -0.73
CA ILE A 188 11.35 1.86 -1.76
C ILE A 188 12.87 1.74 -1.68
N LEU A 189 13.56 2.86 -1.46
CA LEU A 189 15.02 2.93 -1.39
C LEU A 189 15.59 2.58 0.00
N SER A 190 14.74 2.19 0.96
CA SER A 190 15.20 1.85 2.30
C SER A 190 16.20 0.70 2.26
N SER A 191 17.36 0.91 2.90
CA SER A 191 18.39 -0.11 3.02
C SER A 191 17.93 -1.32 3.83
N ALA A 192 16.86 -1.19 4.63
CA ALA A 192 16.32 -2.29 5.43
C ALA A 192 15.73 -3.43 4.59
N PHE A 193 15.46 -3.22 3.29
CA PHE A 193 15.09 -4.30 2.38
C PHE A 193 16.26 -5.17 1.91
N TYR A 194 17.50 -4.83 2.29
CA TYR A 194 18.76 -5.43 1.82
C TYR A 194 19.62 -5.89 3.00
#